data_AF-A0A7S1UJ44-F1
#
_entry.id   AF-A0A7S1UJ44-F1
#
_cell.length_a   1.000
_cell.length_b   1.000
_cell.length_c   1.000
_cell.angle_alpha   90.00
_cell.angle_beta   90.00
_cell.angle_gamma   90.00
#
_symmetry.space_group_name_H-M   'P 1'
#
loop_
_entity.id
_entity.type
_entity.pdbx_description
1 polymer ?
#
loop_
_entity_poly.entity_id
_entity_poly.type
_entity_poly.pdbx_seq_one_letter_code
_entity_poly.pdbx_strand_id
1 'polypeptide(L)'
;RRLAGDARGVAYHLDIGHIIPAAANTLLFQLLIVGALRDATTCRVYHRRRGDHFFLEIPNSAKDQTRKALHVSKLLPMDVLEVAADALDMRRPELDAADPTQIRMVPVDKFRFVAGYLRAYRMGKFRPGHENFQPAFDPYTEQINRRRIFEELQRCCCEANGPSPRPSWSLFAGIVSFLHRQLENVESYAL
;
A
#
# COMPACT_ATOMS: atom_id res chain seq x y z
N ARG A 1 9.36 38.50 18.05
CA ARG A 1 9.06 39.17 16.77
C ARG A 1 9.73 38.39 15.63
N ARG A 2 9.01 37.44 15.02
CA ARG A 2 9.24 36.91 13.65
C ARG A 2 7.87 36.93 12.97
N LEU A 3 7.91 37.23 11.69
CA LEU A 3 6.83 37.77 10.87
C LEU A 3 5.69 36.78 10.67
N ALA A 4 4.49 37.34 10.58
CA ALA A 4 3.35 36.70 9.95
C ALA A 4 3.74 36.32 8.52
N GLY A 5 3.88 35.03 8.30
CA GLY A 5 4.00 34.38 7.01
C GLY A 5 3.38 33.03 7.22
N ASP A 6 2.32 32.77 6.49
CA ASP A 6 1.45 31.60 6.56
C ASP A 6 2.29 30.31 6.44
N ALA A 7 2.85 29.85 7.55
CA ALA A 7 3.79 28.74 7.57
C ALA A 7 2.96 27.48 7.47
N ARG A 8 2.66 27.09 6.23
CA ARG A 8 2.05 25.79 5.89
C ARG A 8 2.67 24.73 6.78
N GLY A 9 1.82 24.02 7.52
CA GLY A 9 2.24 22.95 8.40
C GLY A 9 3.07 21.91 7.66
N VAL A 10 4.07 21.35 8.32
CA VAL A 10 4.89 20.29 7.74
C VAL A 10 4.27 18.94 8.12
N ALA A 11 4.18 18.03 7.15
CA ALA A 11 3.84 16.64 7.41
C ALA A 11 5.12 15.82 7.61
N TYR A 12 5.22 15.14 8.75
CA TYR A 12 6.31 14.25 9.11
C TYR A 12 5.80 12.80 9.06
N HIS A 13 6.49 11.95 8.31
CA HIS A 13 6.28 10.51 8.32
C HIS A 13 7.34 9.85 9.20
N LEU A 14 6.91 9.13 10.23
CA LEU A 14 7.79 8.44 11.17
C LEU A 14 7.62 6.94 10.99
N ASP A 15 8.62 6.32 10.38
CA ASP A 15 8.66 4.88 10.13
C ASP A 15 9.30 4.13 11.28
N ILE A 16 8.53 3.27 11.95
CA ILE A 16 9.04 2.43 13.02
C ILE A 16 9.54 1.11 12.46
N GLY A 17 10.79 0.74 12.78
CA GLY A 17 11.32 -0.57 12.44
C GLY A 17 10.63 -1.71 13.22
N HIS A 18 10.85 -2.94 12.76
CA HIS A 18 10.30 -4.14 13.42
C HIS A 18 10.89 -4.39 14.82
N ILE A 19 12.11 -3.92 15.10
CA ILE A 19 12.76 -3.95 16.42
C ILE A 19 12.72 -2.55 17.02
N ILE A 20 12.01 -2.40 18.15
CA ILE A 20 11.83 -1.12 18.83
C ILE A 20 12.68 -1.08 20.10
N PRO A 21 13.58 -0.09 20.25
CA PRO A 21 14.29 0.12 21.51
C PRO A 21 13.34 0.65 22.60
N ALA A 22 13.60 0.32 23.87
CA ALA A 22 12.75 0.75 24.99
C ALA A 22 12.54 2.28 25.05
N ALA A 23 13.57 3.05 24.66
CA ALA A 23 13.54 4.51 24.64
C ALA A 23 12.56 5.11 23.60
N ALA A 24 12.10 4.32 22.61
CA ALA A 24 11.21 4.83 21.56
C ALA A 24 9.87 5.32 22.12
N ASN A 25 9.30 4.64 23.12
CA ASN A 25 8.06 5.09 23.77
C ASN A 25 8.24 6.47 24.42
N THR A 26 9.34 6.68 25.13
CA THR A 26 9.64 7.95 25.78
C THR A 26 9.80 9.06 24.75
N LEU A 27 10.57 8.81 23.68
CA LEU A 27 10.80 9.80 22.63
C LEU A 27 9.51 10.17 21.89
N LEU A 28 8.71 9.18 21.50
CA LEU A 28 7.45 9.42 20.82
C LEU A 28 6.42 10.08 21.74
N PHE A 29 6.39 9.74 23.04
CA PHE A 29 5.53 10.43 24.00
C PHE A 29 5.90 11.91 24.14
N GLN A 30 7.19 12.21 24.26
CA GLN A 30 7.70 13.58 24.30
C GLN A 30 7.37 14.35 23.02
N LEU A 31 7.54 13.73 21.85
CA LEU A 31 7.27 14.37 20.57
C LEU A 31 5.77 14.58 20.30
N LEU A 32 4.95 13.53 20.46
CA LEU A 32 3.58 13.49 19.96
C LEU A 32 2.56 13.99 20.98
N ILE A 33 2.81 13.77 22.28
CA ILE A 33 1.91 14.15 23.38
C ILE A 33 2.37 15.44 24.05
N VAL A 34 3.64 15.49 24.50
CA VAL A 34 4.18 16.70 25.15
C VAL A 34 4.45 17.81 24.14
N GLY A 35 4.82 17.46 22.91
CA GLY A 35 5.12 18.41 21.85
C GLY A 35 6.51 19.04 21.95
N ALA A 36 7.43 18.45 22.72
CA ALA A 36 8.79 18.95 22.85
C ALA A 36 9.81 17.81 23.00
N LEU A 37 10.93 17.93 22.30
CA LEU A 37 12.09 17.04 22.43
C LEU A 37 13.29 17.84 22.92
N ARG A 38 14.02 17.32 23.90
CA ARG A 38 15.24 17.94 24.42
C ARG A 38 16.42 17.03 24.13
N ASP A 39 17.44 17.61 23.51
CA ASP A 39 18.77 17.00 23.45
C ASP A 39 19.50 17.30 24.77
N ALA A 40 19.88 16.24 25.49
CA ALA A 40 20.56 16.35 26.77
C ALA A 40 21.99 16.89 26.66
N THR A 41 22.66 16.66 25.52
CA THR A 41 24.06 17.06 25.31
C THR A 41 24.17 18.50 24.83
N THR A 42 23.35 18.89 23.86
CA THR A 42 23.39 20.26 23.30
C THR A 42 22.47 21.23 24.03
N CYS A 43 21.62 20.75 24.94
CA CYS A 43 20.56 21.51 25.60
C CYS A 43 19.58 22.19 24.62
N ARG A 44 19.56 21.78 23.35
CA ARG A 44 18.60 22.27 22.37
C ARG A 44 17.25 21.64 22.61
N VAL A 45 16.20 22.45 22.48
CA VAL A 45 14.82 22.01 22.60
C VAL A 45 14.11 22.23 21.27
N TYR A 46 13.61 21.14 20.70
CA TYR A 46 12.67 21.19 19.59
C TYR A 46 11.25 21.31 20.16
N HIS A 47 10.48 22.26 19.64
CA HIS A 47 9.06 22.41 19.94
C HIS A 47 8.25 22.16 18.68
N ARG A 48 7.32 21.21 18.76
CA ARG A 48 6.37 20.91 17.68
C ARG A 48 5.49 22.13 17.42
N ARG A 49 5.29 22.48 16.15
CA ARG A 49 4.33 23.55 15.80
C ARG A 49 2.93 22.97 15.74
N ARG A 50 1.93 23.79 16.08
CA ARG A 50 0.51 23.37 16.09
C ARG A 50 0.00 22.97 14.70
N GLY A 51 0.55 23.54 13.63
CA GLY A 51 0.20 23.19 12.26
C GLY A 51 0.87 21.92 11.73
N ASP A 52 1.85 21.36 12.44
CA ASP A 52 2.57 20.19 11.95
C ASP A 52 1.77 18.90 12.16
N HIS A 53 1.77 18.06 11.13
CA HIS A 53 1.13 16.75 11.12
C HIS A 53 2.19 15.66 11.27
N PHE A 54 1.95 14.69 12.15
CA PHE A 54 2.84 13.56 12.37
C PHE A 54 2.07 12.29 12.10
N PHE A 55 2.55 11.51 11.13
CA PHE A 55 2.04 10.19 10.79
C PHE A 55 3.04 9.16 11.29
N LEU A 56 2.57 8.21 12.10
CA LEU A 56 3.39 7.17 12.70
C LEU A 56 3.03 5.83 12.06
N GLU A 57 3.90 5.30 11.21
CA GLU A 57 3.72 3.98 10.62
C GLU A 57 4.28 2.91 11.57
N ILE A 58 3.43 1.94 11.91
CA ILE A 58 3.80 0.80 12.76
C ILE A 58 3.69 -0.46 11.88
N PRO A 59 4.80 -1.18 11.64
CA PRO A 59 4.78 -2.31 10.73
C PRO A 59 4.03 -3.49 11.36
N ASN A 60 3.48 -4.33 10.49
CA ASN A 60 2.96 -5.63 10.87
C ASN A 60 4.08 -6.48 11.48
N SER A 61 3.74 -7.22 12.53
CA SER A 61 4.68 -8.11 13.23
C SER A 61 3.95 -9.36 13.71
N ALA A 62 4.71 -10.44 13.92
CA ALA A 62 4.15 -11.67 14.44
C ALA A 62 3.40 -11.39 15.76
N LYS A 63 2.10 -11.74 15.81
CA LYS A 63 1.22 -11.53 16.97
C LYS A 63 1.14 -10.06 17.45
N ASP A 64 1.30 -9.08 16.56
CA ASP A 64 1.31 -7.64 16.84
C ASP A 64 2.35 -7.20 17.88
N GLN A 65 3.49 -7.88 17.97
CA GLN A 65 4.50 -7.58 18.99
C GLN A 65 5.00 -6.13 18.93
N THR A 66 5.26 -5.59 17.75
CA THR A 66 5.75 -4.22 17.55
C THR A 66 4.74 -3.19 18.07
N ARG A 67 3.45 -3.33 17.72
CA ARG A 67 2.38 -2.46 18.25
C ARG A 67 2.24 -2.59 19.76
N LYS A 68 2.28 -3.82 20.29
CA LYS A 68 2.19 -4.07 21.74
C LYS A 68 3.35 -3.46 22.50
N ALA A 69 4.56 -3.47 21.95
CA ALA A 69 5.73 -2.83 22.52
C ALA A 69 5.62 -1.29 22.49
N LEU A 70 4.97 -0.72 21.48
CA LEU A 70 4.78 0.72 21.33
C LEU A 70 3.54 1.24 22.07
N HIS A 71 3.61 1.33 23.39
CA HIS A 71 2.49 1.68 24.27
C HIS A 71 1.90 3.06 23.99
N VAL A 72 2.72 4.02 23.56
CA VAL A 72 2.26 5.37 23.20
C VAL A 72 1.23 5.36 22.07
N SER A 73 1.29 4.37 21.17
CA SER A 73 0.33 4.24 20.05
C SER A 73 -1.10 4.05 20.52
N LYS A 74 -1.32 3.54 21.74
CA LYS A 74 -2.66 3.37 22.33
C LYS A 74 -3.33 4.70 22.70
N LEU A 75 -2.56 5.79 22.80
CA LEU A 75 -3.06 7.12 23.12
C LEU A 75 -3.37 7.96 21.87
N LEU A 76 -3.05 7.44 20.69
CA LEU A 76 -3.14 8.16 19.43
C LEU A 76 -4.32 7.64 18.61
N PRO A 77 -4.95 8.48 17.76
CA PRO A 77 -5.81 8.00 16.69
C PRO A 77 -5.05 7.00 15.82
N MET A 78 -5.71 5.90 15.47
CA MET A 78 -5.09 4.79 14.75
C MET A 78 -6.02 4.32 13.64
N ASP A 79 -5.46 4.20 12.45
CA ASP A 79 -6.06 3.52 11.32
C ASP A 79 -5.28 2.23 11.04
N VAL A 80 -5.99 1.13 10.85
CA VAL A 80 -5.39 -0.17 10.50
C VAL A 80 -5.54 -0.37 9.00
N LEU A 81 -4.41 -0.56 8.31
CA LEU A 81 -4.40 -0.85 6.89
C LEU A 81 -4.67 -2.34 6.67
N GLU A 82 -5.87 -2.65 6.19
CA GLU A 82 -6.28 -4.01 5.88
C GLU A 82 -6.07 -4.35 4.40
N VAL A 83 -5.77 -5.62 4.13
CA VAL A 83 -5.74 -6.15 2.76
C VAL A 83 -7.12 -6.70 2.45
N ALA A 84 -7.96 -5.84 1.89
CA ALA A 84 -9.35 -6.13 1.60
C ALA A 84 -9.76 -5.58 0.23
N ALA A 85 -10.83 -6.13 -0.32
CA ALA A 85 -11.25 -5.85 -1.69
C ALA A 85 -11.76 -4.42 -1.91
N ASP A 86 -12.33 -3.81 -0.87
CA ASP A 86 -12.75 -2.41 -0.80
C ASP A 86 -11.57 -1.44 -0.68
N ALA A 87 -10.49 -1.87 -0.01
CA ALA A 87 -9.23 -1.15 0.11
C ALA A 87 -8.32 -1.25 -1.15
N LEU A 88 -8.70 -2.04 -2.17
CA LEU A 88 -7.99 -2.07 -3.45
C LEU A 88 -8.16 -0.72 -4.18
N ASP A 89 -7.10 0.08 -4.18
CA ASP A 89 -7.01 1.29 -5.01
C ASP A 89 -6.46 0.93 -6.41
N MET A 90 -7.21 1.34 -7.43
CA MET A 90 -6.85 1.15 -8.84
C MET A 90 -5.98 2.30 -9.36
N ARG A 91 -5.31 3.01 -8.45
CA ARG A 91 -4.43 4.14 -8.74
C ARG A 91 -3.11 3.95 -8.03
N ARG A 92 -2.05 4.52 -8.58
CA ARG A 92 -0.73 4.58 -7.95
C ARG A 92 -0.28 6.03 -7.75
N PRO A 93 0.46 6.32 -6.68
CA PRO A 93 1.11 7.62 -6.54
C PRO A 93 2.23 7.75 -7.58
N GLU A 94 2.28 8.89 -8.25
CA GLU A 94 3.39 9.32 -9.10
C GLU A 94 3.77 10.75 -8.72
N LEU A 95 5.05 11.10 -8.81
CA LEU A 95 5.48 12.49 -8.69
C LEU A 95 4.91 13.30 -9.86
N ASP A 96 4.49 14.53 -9.59
CA ASP A 96 4.15 15.46 -10.66
C ASP A 96 5.44 15.84 -11.42
N ALA A 97 5.38 15.76 -12.75
CA ALA A 97 6.51 16.10 -13.61
C ALA A 97 6.80 17.61 -13.61
N ALA A 98 5.79 18.45 -13.39
CA ALA A 98 5.92 19.90 -13.33
C ALA A 98 6.34 20.38 -11.92
N ASP A 99 5.95 19.66 -10.87
CA ASP A 99 6.32 19.96 -9.50
C ASP A 99 6.62 18.65 -8.70
N PRO A 100 7.90 18.25 -8.59
CA PRO A 100 8.28 17.02 -7.89
C PRO A 100 8.03 17.07 -6.37
N THR A 101 7.50 18.17 -5.82
CA THR A 101 7.01 18.23 -4.44
C THR A 101 5.56 17.77 -4.29
N GLN A 102 4.85 17.53 -5.40
CA GLN A 102 3.47 17.07 -5.43
C GLN A 102 3.38 15.60 -5.85
N ILE A 103 2.39 14.91 -5.27
CA ILE A 103 2.04 13.52 -5.61
C ILE A 103 0.68 13.53 -6.29
N ARG A 104 0.58 12.91 -7.47
CA ARG A 104 -0.68 12.66 -8.18
C ARG A 104 -1.03 11.18 -8.14
N MET A 105 -2.32 10.87 -8.06
CA MET A 105 -2.82 9.50 -8.12
C MET A 105 -3.24 9.17 -9.55
N VAL A 106 -2.55 8.23 -10.19
CA VAL A 106 -2.73 7.88 -11.60
C VAL A 106 -3.42 6.54 -11.74
N PRO A 107 -4.44 6.39 -12.62
CA PRO A 107 -5.07 5.11 -12.87
C PRO A 107 -4.08 4.01 -13.28
N VAL A 108 -4.30 2.79 -12.78
CA VAL A 108 -3.50 1.61 -13.08
C VAL A 108 -4.41 0.51 -13.61
N ASP A 109 -4.45 0.35 -14.92
CA ASP A 109 -5.28 -0.68 -15.56
C ASP A 109 -4.68 -2.09 -15.47
N LYS A 110 -3.42 -2.22 -15.04
CA LYS A 110 -2.71 -3.51 -14.93
C LYS A 110 -3.45 -4.55 -14.09
N PHE A 111 -4.06 -4.09 -12.98
CA PHE A 111 -4.86 -4.95 -12.11
C PHE A 111 -6.09 -5.52 -12.84
N ARG A 112 -6.78 -4.70 -13.64
CA ARG A 112 -7.93 -5.12 -14.45
C ARG A 112 -7.48 -6.12 -15.51
N PHE A 113 -6.44 -5.78 -16.24
CA PHE A 113 -5.87 -6.59 -17.31
C PHE A 113 -5.49 -8.00 -16.83
N VAL A 114 -4.67 -8.08 -15.78
CA VAL A 114 -4.21 -9.38 -15.23
C VAL A 114 -5.37 -10.18 -14.67
N ALA A 115 -6.28 -9.56 -13.91
CA ALA A 115 -7.42 -10.28 -13.35
C ALA A 115 -8.41 -10.77 -14.43
N GLY A 116 -8.60 -10.01 -15.51
CA GLY A 116 -9.35 -10.45 -16.68
C GLY A 116 -8.75 -11.70 -17.30
N TYR A 117 -7.44 -11.72 -17.52
CA TYR A 117 -6.73 -12.90 -18.02
C TYR A 117 -6.84 -14.13 -17.12
N LEU A 118 -6.61 -13.96 -15.81
CA LEU A 118 -6.75 -15.04 -14.82
C LEU A 118 -8.16 -15.64 -14.83
N ARG A 119 -9.18 -14.78 -14.92
CA ARG A 119 -10.58 -15.19 -15.01
C ARG A 119 -10.90 -15.91 -16.32
N ALA A 120 -10.48 -15.34 -17.45
CA ALA A 120 -10.69 -15.93 -18.78
C ALA A 120 -10.06 -17.32 -18.89
N TYR A 121 -8.84 -17.49 -18.35
CA TYR A 121 -8.16 -18.77 -18.29
C TYR A 121 -8.98 -19.80 -17.50
N ARG A 122 -9.49 -19.43 -16.32
CA ARG A 122 -10.33 -20.31 -15.48
C ARG A 122 -11.66 -20.67 -16.12
N MET A 123 -12.27 -19.75 -16.87
CA MET A 123 -13.53 -19.99 -17.57
C MET A 123 -13.35 -20.84 -18.84
N GLY A 124 -12.13 -21.24 -19.17
CA GLY A 124 -11.82 -22.03 -20.36
C GLY A 124 -11.87 -21.22 -21.66
N LYS A 125 -11.80 -19.88 -21.60
CA LYS A 125 -11.91 -19.03 -22.80
C LYS A 125 -10.79 -19.25 -23.82
N PHE A 126 -9.64 -19.75 -23.38
CA PHE A 126 -8.49 -20.05 -24.25
C PHE A 126 -8.42 -21.52 -24.68
N ARG A 127 -9.41 -22.37 -24.34
CA ARG A 127 -9.40 -23.81 -24.63
C ARG A 127 -10.28 -24.14 -25.85
N PRO A 128 -9.69 -24.49 -27.01
CA PRO A 128 -10.49 -24.91 -28.18
C PRO A 128 -11.41 -26.09 -27.82
N GLY A 129 -12.66 -26.01 -28.27
CA GLY A 129 -13.69 -27.02 -27.97
C GLY A 129 -14.41 -26.84 -26.63
N HIS A 130 -14.02 -25.86 -25.80
CA HIS A 130 -14.78 -25.47 -24.61
C HIS A 130 -15.96 -24.57 -24.98
N GLU A 131 -17.08 -24.66 -24.24
CA GLU A 131 -18.30 -23.86 -24.48
C GLU A 131 -18.07 -22.35 -24.46
N ASN A 132 -17.05 -21.91 -23.70
CA ASN A 132 -16.71 -20.51 -23.50
C ASN A 132 -15.52 -20.06 -24.36
N PHE A 133 -15.05 -20.89 -25.31
CA PHE A 133 -13.89 -20.57 -26.13
C PHE A 133 -14.10 -19.25 -26.89
N GLN A 134 -13.18 -18.30 -26.68
CA GLN A 134 -13.25 -16.96 -27.25
C GLN A 134 -11.87 -16.60 -27.83
N PRO A 135 -11.64 -16.86 -29.14
CA PRO A 135 -10.33 -16.65 -29.76
C PRO A 135 -9.92 -15.17 -29.86
N ALA A 136 -10.89 -14.26 -29.96
CA ALA A 136 -10.68 -12.81 -29.94
C ALA A 136 -10.98 -12.22 -28.56
N PHE A 137 -10.47 -12.84 -27.49
CA PHE A 137 -10.64 -12.33 -26.14
C PHE A 137 -9.80 -11.06 -25.95
N ASP A 138 -10.42 -10.00 -25.46
CA ASP A 138 -9.75 -8.75 -25.08
C ASP A 138 -9.96 -8.49 -23.58
N PRO A 139 -8.89 -8.51 -22.76
CA PRO A 139 -8.96 -8.28 -21.31
C PRO A 139 -9.39 -6.85 -20.93
N TYR A 140 -9.23 -5.86 -21.82
CA TYR A 140 -9.61 -4.47 -21.56
C TYR A 140 -11.12 -4.26 -21.69
N THR A 141 -11.78 -5.08 -22.51
CA THR A 141 -13.25 -5.04 -22.67
C THR A 141 -13.99 -5.74 -21.53
N GLU A 142 -13.29 -6.55 -20.73
CA GLU A 142 -13.91 -7.29 -19.65
C GLU A 142 -14.25 -6.37 -18.47
N GLN A 143 -15.56 -6.20 -18.22
CA GLN A 143 -16.04 -5.47 -17.06
C GLN A 143 -15.86 -6.30 -15.79
N ILE A 144 -14.72 -6.15 -15.14
CA ILE A 144 -14.41 -6.73 -13.84
C ILE A 144 -14.35 -5.64 -12.76
N ASN A 145 -15.14 -5.80 -11.71
CA ASN A 145 -15.17 -4.86 -10.58
C ASN A 145 -14.05 -5.14 -9.58
N ARG A 146 -13.76 -4.17 -8.70
CA ARG A 146 -12.70 -4.25 -7.68
C ARG A 146 -12.75 -5.53 -6.84
N ARG A 147 -13.95 -5.94 -6.41
CA ARG A 147 -14.13 -7.16 -5.62
C ARG A 147 -13.68 -8.40 -6.37
N ARG A 148 -14.08 -8.53 -7.64
CA ARG A 148 -13.69 -9.66 -8.47
C ARG A 148 -12.20 -9.64 -8.79
N ILE A 149 -11.61 -8.47 -9.05
CA ILE A 149 -10.15 -8.34 -9.22
C ILE A 149 -9.43 -8.91 -8.00
N PHE A 150 -9.80 -8.45 -6.79
CA PHE A 150 -9.21 -8.94 -5.55
C PHE A 150 -9.36 -10.45 -5.38
N GLU A 151 -10.53 -11.01 -5.63
CA GLU A 151 -10.78 -12.45 -5.53
C GLU A 151 -9.91 -13.28 -6.50
N GLU A 152 -9.75 -12.82 -7.75
CA GLU A 152 -8.90 -13.53 -8.73
C GLU A 152 -7.44 -13.51 -8.31
N LEU A 153 -6.94 -12.36 -7.84
CA LEU A 153 -5.58 -12.24 -7.32
C LEU A 153 -5.39 -13.11 -6.08
N GLN A 154 -6.33 -13.08 -5.14
CA GLN A 154 -6.26 -13.90 -3.94
C GLN A 154 -6.21 -15.39 -4.29
N ARG A 155 -7.04 -15.86 -5.22
CA ARG A 155 -7.01 -17.27 -5.67
C ARG A 155 -5.68 -17.65 -6.34
N CYS A 156 -5.07 -16.72 -7.08
CA CYS A 156 -3.78 -16.95 -7.73
C CYS A 156 -2.61 -16.95 -6.74
N CYS A 157 -2.68 -16.14 -5.68
CA CYS A 157 -1.56 -15.88 -4.77
C CYS A 157 -1.62 -16.71 -3.48
N CYS A 158 -2.81 -17.15 -3.07
CA CYS A 158 -3.03 -17.75 -1.77
C CYS A 158 -3.71 -19.11 -1.94
N GLU A 159 -3.00 -20.16 -1.53
CA GLU A 159 -3.62 -21.45 -1.29
C GLU A 159 -4.13 -21.50 0.15
N ALA A 160 -5.36 -22.00 0.35
CA ALA A 160 -5.97 -22.10 1.68
C ALA A 160 -5.11 -22.90 2.68
N ASN A 161 -4.33 -23.87 2.18
CA ASN A 161 -3.44 -24.72 2.96
C ASN A 161 -1.94 -24.36 2.76
N GLY A 162 -1.64 -23.27 2.07
CA GLY A 162 -0.29 -22.85 1.78
C GLY A 162 0.38 -22.11 2.95
N PRO A 163 1.71 -21.89 2.89
CA PRO A 163 2.46 -21.16 3.91
C PRO A 163 2.07 -19.68 4.02
N SER A 164 1.36 -19.13 3.02
CA SER A 164 0.85 -17.76 3.00
C SER A 164 -0.66 -17.73 2.74
N PRO A 165 -1.48 -18.05 3.77
CA PRO A 165 -2.94 -18.09 3.63
C PRO A 165 -3.56 -16.69 3.48
N ARG A 166 -2.78 -15.61 3.68
CA ARG A 166 -3.24 -14.22 3.60
C ARG A 166 -2.30 -13.40 2.70
N PRO A 167 -2.84 -12.72 1.67
CA PRO A 167 -2.02 -11.92 0.76
C PRO A 167 -1.58 -10.61 1.40
N SER A 168 -0.49 -10.04 0.89
CA SER A 168 -0.11 -8.65 1.12
C SER A 168 -0.32 -7.83 -0.16
N TRP A 169 -0.49 -6.51 -0.02
CA TRP A 169 -0.55 -5.62 -1.19
C TRP A 169 0.72 -5.70 -2.04
N SER A 170 1.89 -5.88 -1.41
CA SER A 170 3.16 -6.07 -2.11
C SER A 170 3.19 -7.35 -2.94
N LEU A 171 2.60 -8.45 -2.44
CA LEU A 171 2.50 -9.71 -3.19
C LEU A 171 1.63 -9.52 -4.44
N PHE A 172 0.46 -8.88 -4.29
CA PHE A 172 -0.41 -8.56 -5.42
C PHE A 172 0.28 -7.65 -6.44
N ALA A 173 0.93 -6.57 -6.00
CA ALA A 173 1.65 -5.66 -6.88
C ALA A 173 2.77 -6.38 -7.65
N GLY A 174 3.51 -7.27 -6.98
CA GLY A 174 4.55 -8.08 -7.59
C GLY A 174 4.01 -9.03 -8.67
N ILE A 175 2.98 -9.81 -8.35
CA ILE A 175 2.36 -10.77 -9.28
C ILE A 175 1.71 -10.05 -10.47
N VAL A 176 0.99 -8.95 -10.23
CA VAL A 176 0.38 -8.16 -11.30
C VAL A 176 1.45 -7.59 -12.22
N SER A 177 2.54 -7.05 -11.67
CA SER A 177 3.64 -6.50 -12.48
C SER A 177 4.32 -7.59 -13.33
N PHE A 178 4.53 -8.77 -12.75
CA PHE A 178 5.10 -9.92 -13.44
C PHE A 178 4.18 -10.42 -14.57
N LEU A 179 2.93 -10.75 -14.24
CA LEU A 179 1.98 -11.33 -15.21
C LEU A 179 1.62 -10.34 -16.31
N HIS A 180 1.44 -9.06 -16.00
CA HIS A 180 1.16 -8.05 -17.02
C HIS A 180 2.23 -8.06 -18.11
N ARG A 181 3.51 -8.03 -17.71
CA ARG A 181 4.62 -8.04 -18.66
C ARG A 181 4.69 -9.34 -19.47
N GLN A 182 4.42 -10.49 -18.85
CA GLN A 182 4.41 -11.77 -19.58
C GLN A 182 3.26 -11.82 -20.59
N LEU A 183 2.07 -11.39 -20.21
CA LEU A 183 0.87 -11.43 -21.04
C LEU A 183 0.93 -10.40 -22.19
N GLU A 184 1.41 -9.18 -21.94
CA GLU A 184 1.67 -8.20 -23.01
C GLU A 184 2.66 -8.76 -24.05
N ASN A 185 3.72 -9.43 -23.60
CA ASN A 185 4.68 -10.04 -24.51
C ASN A 185 4.03 -11.13 -25.37
N VAL A 186 3.14 -11.94 -24.79
CA VAL A 186 2.39 -12.98 -25.53
C VAL A 186 1.46 -12.35 -26.57
N GLU A 187 0.74 -11.28 -26.23
CA GLU A 187 -0.10 -10.55 -27.18
C GLU A 187 0.71 -9.92 -28.33
N SER A 188 1.93 -9.46 -28.05
CA SER A 188 2.82 -8.87 -29.05
C SER A 188 3.54 -9.91 -29.93
N TYR A 189 3.45 -11.19 -29.58
CA TYR A 189 4.08 -12.26 -30.35
C TYR A 189 3.29 -12.46 -31.65
N ALA A 190 3.84 -11.95 -32.75
CA ALA A 190 3.28 -12.20 -34.07
C ALA A 190 3.32 -13.71 -34.37
N LEU A 191 2.15 -14.30 -34.63
CA LEU A 191 2.01 -15.63 -35.23
C LEU A 191 2.29 -15.55 -36.74
#